data_AF-D5ABX2-F1
#
_entry.id   AF-D5ABX2-F1
#
_cell.length_a   1.000
_cell.length_b   1.000
_cell.length_c   1.000
_cell.angle_alpha   90.00
_cell.angle_beta   90.00
_cell.angle_gamma   90.00
#
_symmetry.space_group_name_H-M   'P 1'
#
loop_
_entity.id
_entity.type
_entity.pdbx_description
1 polymer ?
#
loop_
_entity_poly.entity_id
_entity_poly.type
_entity_poly.pdbx_seq_one_letter_code
_entity_poly.pdbx_strand_id
1 'polypeptide(L)'
;MYFHYYGQLLHQQNMLQDYVRTGSYYAAVIENRIDFHGRIVVDVGAGSGILSLFAAQAGAKHVYAVEASEMVDYARRLVAGNPSLGQHITVIKGKIEEVELPEKADILISEPMGTLLLNERMLESYVIARDRFLSPTGKMFPTIGRIHMAPFSDEYLYVEIANKALFWQQQNYYGVDLTALHGPAFQCYFSQPVVDAFDPRLLVAPPISHTIDFTKVKEEELYEIDIPLNFTASVGTRVHGLACWFDVLFNGSAVQRWLTTAPGAPTTHWYQLRCVLSQPIYVMAGQVITGRLHMVAHSAQSYTMYLTMSAKMWGAGADQGGILQTSSSKLDLKEPYYRMSQPQVYAWSQDQSTQQLVQQQANGIPSQQVDGTILVQQPIQASVILQQQQHQQQASQNFQHQSLFLQSQ
;
A
#
# COMPACT_ATOMS: atom_id res chain seq x y z
N MET A 1 -12.31 15.24 -9.35
CA MET A 1 -12.31 13.77 -9.20
C MET A 1 -11.65 13.35 -7.88
N TYR A 2 -10.41 13.79 -7.57
CA TYR A 2 -9.71 13.50 -6.31
C TYR A 2 -10.52 13.81 -5.02
N PHE A 3 -10.92 15.07 -4.80
CA PHE A 3 -11.71 15.42 -3.61
C PHE A 3 -13.11 14.80 -3.58
N HIS A 4 -13.64 14.41 -4.73
CA HIS A 4 -14.93 13.71 -4.78
C HIS A 4 -14.81 12.31 -4.16
N TYR A 5 -13.72 11.59 -4.48
CA TYR A 5 -13.41 10.29 -3.88
C TYR A 5 -13.29 10.41 -2.35
N TYR A 6 -12.46 11.35 -1.85
CA TYR A 6 -12.27 11.53 -0.41
C TYR A 6 -13.49 12.09 0.35
N GLY A 7 -14.46 12.66 -0.37
CA GLY A 7 -15.75 13.10 0.16
C GLY A 7 -16.75 11.98 0.47
N GLN A 8 -16.43 10.71 0.18
CA GLN A 8 -17.32 9.58 0.43
C GLN A 8 -16.98 8.83 1.72
N LEU A 9 -18.00 8.51 2.53
CA LEU A 9 -17.83 7.81 3.81
C LEU A 9 -17.23 6.41 3.66
N LEU A 10 -17.52 5.70 2.56
CA LEU A 10 -16.98 4.37 2.30
C LEU A 10 -15.45 4.38 2.24
N HIS A 11 -14.87 5.40 1.60
CA HIS A 11 -13.41 5.54 1.51
C HIS A 11 -12.80 5.92 2.87
N GLN A 12 -13.43 6.80 3.64
CA GLN A 12 -13.01 7.09 5.01
C GLN A 12 -13.10 5.84 5.92
N GLN A 13 -14.15 5.04 5.77
CA GLN A 13 -14.30 3.79 6.52
C GLN A 13 -13.16 2.81 6.20
N ASN A 14 -12.83 2.62 4.91
CA ASN A 14 -11.71 1.75 4.52
C ASN A 14 -10.39 2.18 5.18
N MET A 15 -10.15 3.49 5.25
CA MET A 15 -8.98 4.07 5.92
C MET A 15 -9.00 3.86 7.44
N LEU A 16 -10.15 4.04 8.08
CA LEU A 16 -10.31 3.87 9.54
C LEU A 16 -10.26 2.40 9.99
N GLN A 17 -10.70 1.47 9.13
CA GLN A 17 -10.68 0.02 9.41
C GLN A 17 -9.26 -0.57 9.29
N ASP A 18 -8.31 0.14 8.69
CA ASP A 18 -6.90 -0.18 8.80
C ASP A 18 -6.43 0.14 10.23
N TYR A 19 -6.50 -0.87 11.10
CA TYR A 19 -6.13 -0.75 12.51
C TYR A 19 -4.63 -0.49 12.72
N VAL A 20 -3.77 -0.95 11.81
CA VAL A 20 -2.33 -0.69 11.88
C VAL A 20 -2.09 0.79 11.64
N ARG A 21 -2.74 1.35 10.61
CA ARG A 21 -2.72 2.78 10.32
C ARG A 21 -3.28 3.60 11.49
N THR A 22 -4.56 3.44 11.77
CA THR A 22 -5.28 4.29 12.73
C THR A 22 -4.71 4.13 14.14
N GLY A 23 -4.36 2.90 14.53
CA GLY A 23 -3.75 2.59 15.81
C GLY A 23 -2.35 3.18 15.98
N SER A 24 -1.51 3.19 14.94
CA SER A 24 -0.18 3.81 15.02
C SER A 24 -0.26 5.32 15.20
N TYR A 25 -1.18 6.00 14.50
CA TYR A 25 -1.44 7.42 14.70
C TYR A 25 -1.96 7.71 16.11
N TYR A 26 -2.92 6.92 16.58
CA TYR A 26 -3.44 7.02 17.93
C TYR A 26 -2.32 6.88 18.98
N ALA A 27 -1.51 5.83 18.88
CA ALA A 27 -0.38 5.60 19.78
C ALA A 27 0.65 6.73 19.72
N ALA A 28 1.01 7.18 18.51
CA ALA A 28 1.95 8.29 18.31
C ALA A 28 1.51 9.56 19.04
N VAL A 29 0.21 9.90 18.98
CA VAL A 29 -0.37 11.08 19.65
C VAL A 29 -0.48 10.86 21.17
N ILE A 30 -1.07 9.74 21.59
CA ILE A 30 -1.41 9.51 23.00
C ILE A 30 -0.19 9.23 23.88
N GLU A 31 0.83 8.57 23.35
CA GLU A 31 2.07 8.31 24.10
C GLU A 31 2.98 9.53 24.15
N ASN A 32 2.83 10.45 23.19
CA ASN A 32 3.50 11.74 23.17
C ASN A 32 2.59 12.88 23.61
N ARG A 33 1.64 12.64 24.54
CA ARG A 33 0.75 13.67 25.10
C ARG A 33 1.46 14.96 25.50
N ILE A 34 2.71 14.88 25.99
CA ILE A 34 3.53 16.05 26.33
C ILE A 34 3.72 17.02 25.16
N ASP A 35 3.75 16.52 23.92
CA ASP A 35 3.88 17.34 22.73
C ASP A 35 2.55 18.03 22.38
N PHE A 36 1.41 17.43 22.71
CA PHE A 36 0.07 17.95 22.34
C PHE A 36 -0.60 18.77 23.45
N HIS A 37 -0.34 18.47 24.72
CA HIS A 37 -1.07 19.07 25.84
C HIS A 37 -0.88 20.60 25.90
N GLY A 38 -1.99 21.34 25.88
CA GLY A 38 -1.98 22.80 25.90
C GLY A 38 -1.45 23.46 24.62
N ARG A 39 -1.26 22.70 23.53
CA ARG A 39 -0.69 23.18 22.27
C ARG A 39 -1.71 23.45 21.17
N ILE A 40 -1.31 24.23 20.18
CA ILE A 40 -2.06 24.45 18.94
C ILE A 40 -1.67 23.40 17.91
N VAL A 41 -2.66 22.71 17.35
CA VAL A 41 -2.49 21.64 16.37
C VAL A 41 -3.16 22.02 15.06
N VAL A 42 -2.52 21.71 13.94
CA VAL A 42 -3.13 21.78 12.60
C VAL A 42 -3.17 20.38 12.02
N ASP A 43 -4.38 19.94 11.65
CA ASP A 43 -4.65 18.66 10.98
C ASP A 43 -4.91 18.92 9.50
N VAL A 44 -3.96 18.51 8.65
CA VAL A 44 -3.96 18.80 7.20
C VAL A 44 -4.60 17.66 6.44
N GLY A 45 -5.69 17.94 5.72
CA GLY A 45 -6.49 16.90 5.06
C GLY A 45 -7.21 16.04 6.09
N ALA A 46 -7.94 16.68 7.00
CA ALA A 46 -8.47 16.06 8.21
C ALA A 46 -9.43 14.89 7.92
N GLY A 47 -9.99 14.78 6.71
CA GLY A 47 -10.94 13.74 6.32
C GLY A 47 -12.13 13.75 7.27
N SER A 48 -12.38 12.61 7.94
CA SER A 48 -13.44 12.51 8.96
C SER A 48 -13.16 13.30 10.25
N GLY A 49 -11.95 13.85 10.44
CA GLY A 49 -11.51 14.54 11.65
C GLY A 49 -10.98 13.63 12.75
N ILE A 50 -10.63 12.37 12.44
CA ILE A 50 -10.21 11.40 13.46
C ILE A 50 -8.90 11.79 14.15
N LEU A 51 -7.90 12.30 13.41
CA LEU A 51 -6.61 12.72 13.96
C LEU A 51 -6.78 13.96 14.85
N SER A 52 -7.64 14.89 14.42
CA SER A 52 -8.06 16.03 15.25
C SER A 52 -8.67 15.60 16.58
N LEU A 53 -9.52 14.56 16.59
CA LEU A 53 -10.09 14.02 17.83
C LEU A 53 -9.02 13.38 18.71
N PHE A 54 -8.03 12.68 18.15
CA PHE A 54 -6.90 12.15 18.93
C PHE A 54 -6.06 13.26 19.56
N ALA A 55 -5.78 14.34 18.81
CA ALA A 55 -5.08 15.51 19.33
C ALA A 55 -5.85 16.18 20.49
N ALA A 56 -7.17 16.34 20.35
CA ALA A 56 -8.02 16.84 21.42
C ALA A 56 -8.03 15.89 22.65
N GLN A 57 -8.06 14.57 22.44
CA GLN A 57 -7.95 13.58 23.52
C GLN A 57 -6.59 13.63 24.24
N ALA A 58 -5.52 14.04 23.54
CA ALA A 58 -4.21 14.28 24.14
C ALA A 58 -4.13 15.59 24.93
N GLY A 59 -5.19 16.41 24.90
CA GLY A 59 -5.30 17.66 25.63
C GLY A 59 -4.80 18.88 24.85
N ALA A 60 -4.84 18.84 23.52
CA ALA A 60 -4.58 20.02 22.69
C ALA A 60 -5.44 21.22 23.15
N LYS A 61 -4.82 22.40 23.19
CA LYS A 61 -5.54 23.65 23.52
C LYS A 61 -6.59 23.94 22.44
N HIS A 62 -6.18 23.82 21.18
CA HIS A 62 -7.05 23.96 20.03
C HIS A 62 -6.50 23.18 18.82
N VAL A 63 -7.41 22.67 17.98
CA VAL A 63 -7.09 21.97 16.73
C VAL A 63 -7.81 22.65 15.57
N TYR A 64 -7.05 23.07 14.56
CA TYR A 64 -7.58 23.53 13.28
C TYR A 64 -7.56 22.36 12.29
N ALA A 65 -8.73 21.81 11.99
CA ALA A 65 -8.92 20.68 11.09
C ALA A 65 -9.25 21.19 9.69
N VAL A 66 -8.31 21.13 8.76
CA VAL A 66 -8.47 21.65 7.39
C VAL A 66 -8.81 20.51 6.44
N GLU A 67 -9.96 20.59 5.78
CA GLU A 67 -10.44 19.59 4.83
C GLU A 67 -11.00 20.25 3.58
N ALA A 68 -10.53 19.82 2.41
CA ALA A 68 -10.88 20.42 1.13
C ALA A 68 -12.14 19.81 0.49
N SER A 69 -12.44 18.53 0.77
CA SER A 69 -13.59 17.81 0.23
C SER A 69 -14.89 18.09 0.98
N GLU A 70 -15.98 17.53 0.47
CA GLU A 70 -17.28 17.54 1.15
C GLU A 70 -17.31 16.67 2.43
N MET A 71 -16.22 15.96 2.74
CA MET A 71 -16.09 15.24 4.03
C MET A 71 -16.14 16.20 5.23
N VAL A 72 -15.85 17.48 5.01
CA VAL A 72 -15.91 18.54 6.02
C VAL A 72 -17.23 18.58 6.79
N ASP A 73 -18.37 18.30 6.14
CA ASP A 73 -19.66 18.32 6.81
C ASP A 73 -19.87 17.10 7.72
N TYR A 74 -19.32 15.95 7.33
CA TYR A 74 -19.29 14.76 8.19
C TYR A 74 -18.30 14.93 9.34
N ALA A 75 -17.14 15.55 9.10
CA ALA A 75 -16.17 15.88 10.15
C ALA A 75 -16.80 16.80 11.20
N ARG A 76 -17.51 17.86 10.78
CA ARG A 76 -18.28 18.73 11.69
C ARG A 76 -19.31 17.95 12.51
N ARG A 77 -20.06 17.03 11.88
CA ARG A 77 -21.03 16.18 12.58
C ARG A 77 -20.35 15.28 13.61
N LEU A 78 -19.22 14.66 13.27
CA LEU A 78 -18.47 13.79 14.18
C LEU A 78 -17.90 14.57 15.36
N VAL A 79 -17.32 15.75 15.09
CA VAL A 79 -16.81 16.68 16.12
C VAL A 79 -17.95 17.12 17.05
N ALA A 80 -19.10 17.54 16.51
CA ALA A 80 -20.26 17.93 17.30
C ALA A 80 -20.86 16.78 18.13
N GLY A 81 -20.79 15.54 17.63
CA GLY A 81 -21.19 14.33 18.35
C GLY A 81 -20.28 13.97 19.54
N ASN A 82 -19.12 14.61 19.67
CA ASN A 82 -18.14 14.38 20.74
C ASN A 82 -17.86 15.69 21.52
N PRO A 83 -18.85 16.26 22.23
CA PRO A 83 -18.79 17.64 22.73
C PRO A 83 -17.62 17.92 23.68
N SER A 84 -17.20 16.94 24.50
CA SER A 84 -16.04 17.09 25.41
C SER A 84 -14.72 17.32 24.68
N LEU A 85 -14.60 16.83 23.45
CA LEU A 85 -13.42 17.00 22.60
C LEU A 85 -13.65 18.12 21.58
N GLY A 86 -14.85 18.18 21.01
CA GLY A 86 -15.19 19.05 19.89
C GLY A 86 -15.15 20.53 20.21
N GLN A 87 -15.32 20.93 21.47
CA GLN A 87 -15.12 22.33 21.89
C GLN A 87 -13.69 22.86 21.62
N HIS A 88 -12.73 21.96 21.42
CA HIS A 88 -11.34 22.29 21.10
C HIS A 88 -11.02 22.22 19.60
N ILE A 89 -11.99 21.94 18.72
CA ILE A 89 -11.74 21.66 17.31
C ILE A 89 -12.55 22.62 16.43
N THR A 90 -11.86 23.34 15.54
CA THR A 90 -12.47 24.13 14.47
C THR A 90 -12.24 23.45 13.13
N VAL A 91 -13.33 23.10 12.43
CA VAL A 91 -13.30 22.46 11.12
C VAL A 91 -13.44 23.48 9.99
N ILE A 92 -12.40 23.62 9.18
CA ILE A 92 -12.25 24.62 8.13
C ILE A 92 -12.34 23.93 6.76
N LYS A 93 -13.29 24.39 5.92
CA LYS A 93 -13.41 23.93 4.53
C LYS A 93 -12.44 24.69 3.65
N GLY A 94 -11.55 24.00 2.96
CA GLY A 94 -10.65 24.60 1.99
C GLY A 94 -9.38 23.80 1.79
N LYS A 95 -8.62 24.18 0.75
CA LYS A 95 -7.28 23.62 0.53
C LYS A 95 -6.28 24.29 1.47
N ILE A 96 -5.30 23.53 1.95
CA ILE A 96 -4.34 24.04 2.92
C ILE A 96 -3.47 25.17 2.36
N GLU A 97 -3.34 25.26 1.04
CA GLU A 97 -2.64 26.30 0.30
C GLU A 97 -3.44 27.62 0.22
N GLU A 98 -4.75 27.57 0.45
CA GLU A 98 -5.68 28.70 0.21
C GLU A 98 -6.29 29.25 1.51
N VAL A 99 -6.36 28.45 2.58
CA VAL A 99 -6.91 28.88 3.87
C VAL A 99 -5.95 29.78 4.63
N GLU A 100 -6.48 30.54 5.59
CA GLU A 100 -5.72 31.31 6.58
C GLU A 100 -6.08 30.84 7.99
N LEU A 101 -5.07 30.74 8.85
CA LEU A 101 -5.22 30.32 10.25
C LEU A 101 -4.87 31.49 11.19
N PRO A 102 -5.58 31.64 12.32
CA PRO A 102 -5.43 32.81 13.19
C PRO A 102 -4.12 32.83 13.98
N GLU A 103 -3.45 31.68 14.13
CA GLU A 103 -2.18 31.55 14.86
C GLU A 103 -1.32 30.41 14.27
N LYS A 104 -0.03 30.40 14.59
CA LYS A 104 0.90 29.33 14.19
C LYS A 104 0.68 28.09 15.07
N ALA A 105 0.94 26.92 14.50
CA ALA A 105 0.85 25.63 15.16
C ALA A 105 2.14 25.25 15.90
N ASP A 106 1.99 24.59 17.04
CA ASP A 106 3.08 23.86 17.71
C ASP A 106 3.25 22.47 17.08
N ILE A 107 2.17 21.87 16.60
CA ILE A 107 2.18 20.57 15.91
C ILE A 107 1.40 20.64 14.63
N LEU A 108 1.97 20.04 13.59
CA LEU A 108 1.28 19.77 12.34
C LEU A 108 1.17 18.26 12.15
N ILE A 109 -0.07 17.76 12.15
CA ILE A 109 -0.40 16.35 11.98
C ILE A 109 -1.10 16.14 10.63
N SER A 110 -0.79 15.04 9.96
CA SER A 110 -1.48 14.65 8.72
C SER A 110 -1.25 13.17 8.43
N GLU A 111 -2.05 12.63 7.54
CA GLU A 111 -1.80 11.38 6.85
C GLU A 111 -1.67 11.66 5.35
N PRO A 112 -0.48 12.08 4.88
CA PRO A 112 -0.25 12.45 3.50
C PRO A 112 0.29 11.31 2.62
N MET A 113 0.29 10.06 3.11
CA MET A 113 0.99 8.96 2.44
C MET A 113 0.09 8.26 1.43
N GLY A 114 0.50 8.28 0.16
CA GLY A 114 -0.06 7.43 -0.88
C GLY A 114 0.70 6.11 -1.04
N THR A 115 0.34 5.33 -2.07
CA THR A 115 1.16 4.22 -2.57
C THR A 115 2.60 4.68 -2.81
N LEU A 116 3.58 3.88 -2.38
CA LEU A 116 5.01 4.25 -2.40
C LEU A 116 5.32 5.56 -1.65
N LEU A 117 4.55 5.91 -0.61
CA LEU A 117 4.65 7.17 0.14
C LEU A 117 4.25 8.44 -0.65
N LEU A 118 4.49 8.46 -1.96
CA LEU A 118 4.47 9.65 -2.81
C LEU A 118 3.19 9.84 -3.64
N ASN A 119 2.48 8.75 -3.97
CA ASN A 119 1.31 8.82 -4.84
C ASN A 119 0.28 9.82 -4.29
N GLU A 120 -0.53 10.42 -5.15
CA GLU A 120 -1.50 11.48 -4.82
C GLU A 120 -0.87 12.85 -4.53
N ARG A 121 0.46 12.93 -4.38
CA ARG A 121 1.22 14.18 -4.20
C ARG A 121 0.78 15.02 -2.99
N MET A 122 0.15 14.38 -1.99
CA MET A 122 -0.30 15.08 -0.77
C MET A 122 0.85 15.55 0.13
N LEU A 123 2.05 14.99 -0.03
CA LEU A 123 3.26 15.48 0.66
C LEU A 123 3.60 16.93 0.32
N GLU A 124 3.26 17.41 -0.88
CA GLU A 124 3.46 18.82 -1.26
C GLU A 124 2.61 19.73 -0.38
N SER A 125 1.30 19.43 -0.28
CA SER A 125 0.39 20.13 0.63
C SER A 125 0.87 20.07 2.09
N TYR A 126 1.44 18.94 2.52
CA TYR A 126 1.99 18.77 3.87
C TYR A 126 3.20 19.69 4.13
N VAL A 127 4.10 19.80 3.16
CA VAL A 127 5.29 20.68 3.20
C VAL A 127 4.87 22.16 3.13
N ILE A 128 3.92 22.51 2.27
CA ILE A 128 3.37 23.88 2.21
C ILE A 128 2.75 24.26 3.56
N ALA A 129 2.00 23.34 4.18
CA ALA A 129 1.39 23.57 5.48
C ALA A 129 2.43 23.80 6.58
N ARG A 130 3.56 23.07 6.55
CA ARG A 130 4.70 23.31 7.45
C ARG A 130 5.20 24.74 7.31
N ASP A 131 5.50 25.17 6.08
CA ASP A 131 6.09 26.48 5.84
C ASP A 131 5.12 27.62 6.18
N ARG A 132 3.82 27.42 5.93
CA ARG A 132 2.77 28.42 6.20
C ARG A 132 2.34 28.47 7.65
N PHE A 133 2.25 27.35 8.36
CA PHE A 133 1.54 27.31 9.64
C PHE A 133 2.35 26.77 10.81
N LEU A 134 3.44 26.03 10.59
CA LEU A 134 4.23 25.53 11.71
C LEU A 134 5.10 26.64 12.32
N SER A 135 5.18 26.67 13.65
CA SER A 135 6.13 27.51 14.36
C SER A 135 7.57 27.00 14.19
N PRO A 136 8.61 27.84 14.36
CA PRO A 136 10.01 27.40 14.20
C PRO A 136 10.46 26.27 15.14
N THR A 137 9.81 26.13 16.29
CA THR A 137 10.05 25.04 17.27
C THR A 137 8.99 23.95 17.19
N GLY A 138 8.11 24.01 16.19
CA GLY A 138 7.00 23.08 16.04
C GLY A 138 7.45 21.71 15.56
N LYS A 139 6.58 20.71 15.75
CA LYS A 139 6.80 19.33 15.35
C LYS A 139 5.86 18.88 14.24
N MET A 140 6.34 17.94 13.43
CA MET A 140 5.56 17.31 12.37
C MET A 140 5.30 15.84 12.71
N PHE A 141 4.04 15.43 12.57
CA PHE A 141 3.58 14.07 12.76
C PHE A 141 2.88 13.60 11.46
N PRO A 142 3.53 12.77 10.63
CA PRO A 142 4.89 12.21 10.75
C PRO A 142 6.02 13.22 10.50
N THR A 143 7.22 12.92 11.00
CA THR A 143 8.43 13.76 10.87
C THR A 143 9.30 13.34 9.69
N ILE A 144 9.44 12.03 9.47
CA ILE A 144 10.29 11.45 8.42
C ILE A 144 9.50 10.37 7.70
N GLY A 145 9.66 10.29 6.37
CA GLY A 145 9.27 9.15 5.56
C GLY A 145 10.49 8.43 4.99
N ARG A 146 10.44 7.11 4.90
CA ARG A 146 11.49 6.28 4.29
C ARG A 146 10.86 5.39 3.24
N ILE A 147 11.34 5.48 2.01
CA ILE A 147 11.04 4.53 0.96
C ILE A 147 12.11 3.45 1.02
N HIS A 148 11.70 2.20 1.18
CA HIS A 148 12.57 1.04 1.15
C HIS A 148 12.45 0.35 -0.20
N MET A 149 13.57 -0.15 -0.72
CA MET A 149 13.63 -0.82 -2.01
C MET A 149 14.50 -2.07 -1.89
N ALA A 150 14.09 -3.17 -2.51
CA ALA A 150 14.90 -4.39 -2.60
C ALA A 150 14.58 -5.17 -3.88
N PRO A 151 15.58 -5.79 -4.54
CA PRO A 151 15.33 -6.69 -5.67
C PRO A 151 14.54 -7.92 -5.19
N PHE A 152 13.60 -8.40 -6.00
CA PHE A 152 12.82 -9.60 -5.68
C PHE A 152 12.87 -10.65 -6.80
N SER A 153 12.59 -11.90 -6.45
CA SER A 153 12.43 -13.02 -7.37
C SER A 153 11.06 -13.66 -7.17
N ASP A 154 10.14 -13.45 -8.11
CA ASP A 154 8.82 -14.07 -8.14
C ASP A 154 8.44 -14.47 -9.58
N GLU A 155 8.74 -15.73 -9.94
CA GLU A 155 8.42 -16.26 -11.27
C GLU A 155 6.91 -16.31 -11.52
N TYR A 156 6.12 -16.59 -10.48
CA TYR A 156 4.66 -16.69 -10.59
C TYR A 156 4.06 -15.36 -10.99
N LEU A 157 4.45 -14.27 -10.33
CA LEU A 157 4.01 -12.93 -10.71
C LEU A 157 4.43 -12.59 -12.15
N TYR A 158 5.69 -12.86 -12.51
CA TYR A 158 6.19 -12.55 -13.84
C TYR A 158 5.38 -13.25 -14.94
N VAL A 159 5.15 -14.56 -14.78
CA VAL A 159 4.36 -15.37 -15.71
C VAL A 159 2.90 -14.91 -15.74
N GLU A 160 2.32 -14.54 -14.60
CA GLU A 160 0.94 -14.01 -14.53
C GLU A 160 0.79 -12.73 -15.38
N ILE A 161 1.71 -11.78 -15.26
CA ILE A 161 1.71 -10.53 -16.04
C ILE A 161 1.95 -10.82 -17.52
N ALA A 162 2.95 -11.64 -17.84
CA ALA A 162 3.25 -12.02 -19.22
C ALA A 162 2.06 -12.72 -19.90
N ASN A 163 1.34 -13.58 -19.17
CA ASN A 163 0.22 -14.35 -19.70
C ASN A 163 -1.00 -13.47 -20.03
N LYS A 164 -1.17 -12.31 -19.41
CA LYS A 164 -2.25 -11.37 -19.78
C LYS A 164 -2.14 -10.92 -21.23
N ALA A 165 -0.92 -10.80 -21.75
CA ALA A 165 -0.68 -10.45 -23.14
C ALA A 165 -1.10 -11.53 -24.13
N LEU A 166 -1.18 -12.81 -23.71
CA LEU A 166 -1.48 -13.93 -24.61
C LEU A 166 -2.84 -13.83 -25.29
N PHE A 167 -3.80 -13.11 -24.69
CA PHE A 167 -5.07 -12.79 -25.34
C PHE A 167 -4.86 -12.18 -26.73
N TRP A 168 -3.85 -11.34 -26.89
CA TRP A 168 -3.55 -10.66 -28.15
C TRP A 168 -2.84 -11.55 -29.17
N GLN A 169 -2.47 -12.80 -28.85
CA GLN A 169 -1.86 -13.73 -29.80
C GLN A 169 -2.88 -14.46 -30.69
N GLN A 170 -4.17 -14.16 -30.56
CA GLN A 170 -5.22 -14.81 -31.32
C GLN A 170 -5.21 -14.35 -32.79
N GLN A 171 -4.97 -15.29 -33.70
CA GLN A 171 -5.00 -15.05 -35.17
C GLN A 171 -6.42 -14.97 -35.74
N ASN A 172 -7.43 -15.42 -34.99
CA ASN A 172 -8.83 -15.44 -35.43
C ASN A 172 -9.79 -15.18 -34.27
N TYR A 173 -9.84 -13.94 -33.81
CA TYR A 173 -10.84 -13.44 -32.87
C TYR A 173 -12.05 -12.92 -33.66
N TYR A 174 -13.08 -13.75 -33.82
CA TYR A 174 -14.26 -13.44 -34.63
C TYR A 174 -13.93 -12.98 -36.06
N GLY A 175 -12.94 -13.60 -36.71
CA GLY A 175 -12.49 -13.24 -38.05
C GLY A 175 -11.40 -12.17 -38.12
N VAL A 176 -10.88 -11.71 -36.97
CA VAL A 176 -9.85 -10.66 -36.89
C VAL A 176 -8.57 -11.20 -36.24
N ASP A 177 -7.42 -10.92 -36.87
CA ASP A 177 -6.10 -11.21 -36.30
C ASP A 177 -5.69 -10.10 -35.33
N LEU A 178 -5.51 -10.43 -34.05
CA LEU A 178 -5.14 -9.48 -32.99
C LEU A 178 -3.62 -9.38 -32.78
N THR A 179 -2.82 -10.24 -33.42
CA THR A 179 -1.38 -10.40 -33.13
C THR A 179 -0.55 -9.13 -33.30
N ALA A 180 -0.98 -8.22 -34.16
CA ALA A 180 -0.37 -6.90 -34.34
C ALA A 180 -0.29 -6.08 -33.03
N LEU A 181 -1.16 -6.33 -32.06
CA LEU A 181 -1.20 -5.63 -30.76
C LEU A 181 -0.52 -6.38 -29.61
N HIS A 182 -0.03 -7.61 -29.83
CA HIS A 182 0.61 -8.41 -28.77
C HIS A 182 1.83 -7.72 -28.15
N GLY A 183 2.75 -7.22 -28.98
CA GLY A 183 3.97 -6.54 -28.51
C GLY A 183 3.67 -5.29 -27.66
N PRO A 184 2.86 -4.33 -28.17
CA PRO A 184 2.41 -3.18 -27.38
C PRO A 184 1.68 -3.58 -26.09
N ALA A 185 0.75 -4.54 -26.13
CA ALA A 185 0.02 -4.98 -24.95
C ALA A 185 0.94 -5.59 -23.89
N PHE A 186 1.94 -6.40 -24.30
CA PHE A 186 2.96 -6.93 -23.40
C PHE A 186 3.68 -5.79 -22.68
N GLN A 187 4.16 -4.77 -23.40
CA GLN A 187 4.82 -3.62 -22.77
C GLN A 187 3.89 -2.84 -21.84
N CYS A 188 2.61 -2.68 -22.19
CA CYS A 188 1.62 -2.04 -21.32
C CYS A 188 1.45 -2.80 -19.99
N TYR A 189 1.33 -4.13 -20.01
CA TYR A 189 1.21 -4.90 -18.77
C TYR A 189 2.45 -4.77 -17.87
N PHE A 190 3.67 -4.72 -18.44
CA PHE A 190 4.90 -4.50 -17.68
C PHE A 190 5.15 -3.03 -17.28
N SER A 191 4.39 -2.08 -17.82
CA SER A 191 4.42 -0.67 -17.40
C SER A 191 3.53 -0.38 -16.19
N GLN A 192 2.72 -1.37 -15.74
CA GLN A 192 1.89 -1.23 -14.55
C GLN A 192 2.64 -1.76 -13.32
N PRO A 193 2.89 -0.93 -12.31
CA PRO A 193 3.41 -1.45 -11.06
C PRO A 193 2.31 -2.24 -10.34
N VAL A 194 2.69 -3.27 -9.60
CA VAL A 194 1.77 -4.17 -8.91
C VAL A 194 1.67 -3.80 -7.45
N VAL A 195 0.47 -3.70 -6.90
CA VAL A 195 0.23 -3.46 -5.48
C VAL A 195 -0.37 -4.72 -4.86
N ASP A 196 0.39 -5.36 -3.97
CA ASP A 196 -0.04 -6.51 -3.17
C ASP A 196 0.87 -6.79 -1.97
N ALA A 197 0.43 -7.70 -1.11
CA ALA A 197 1.26 -8.26 -0.06
C ALA A 197 2.06 -9.44 -0.60
N PHE A 198 3.33 -9.53 -0.23
CA PHE A 198 4.19 -10.64 -0.64
C PHE A 198 5.07 -11.14 0.51
N ASP A 199 5.57 -12.37 0.36
CA ASP A 199 6.44 -12.99 1.35
C ASP A 199 7.85 -12.37 1.31
N PRO A 200 8.39 -11.86 2.44
CA PRO A 200 9.72 -11.23 2.45
C PRO A 200 10.85 -12.18 2.03
N ARG A 201 10.65 -13.50 2.01
CA ARG A 201 11.60 -14.49 1.49
C ARG A 201 11.84 -14.38 -0.03
N LEU A 202 10.96 -13.68 -0.75
CA LEU A 202 11.15 -13.40 -2.18
C LEU A 202 12.21 -12.32 -2.44
N LEU A 203 12.65 -11.59 -1.40
CA LEU A 203 13.70 -10.59 -1.52
C LEU A 203 15.07 -11.23 -1.77
N VAL A 204 15.79 -10.71 -2.77
CA VAL A 204 17.08 -11.23 -3.23
C VAL A 204 18.26 -10.60 -2.48
N ALA A 205 18.05 -9.41 -1.89
CA ALA A 205 19.05 -8.68 -1.12
C ALA A 205 18.38 -7.90 0.03
N PRO A 206 19.14 -7.51 1.07
CA PRO A 206 18.67 -6.56 2.06
C PRO A 206 18.21 -5.25 1.41
N PRO A 207 17.19 -4.58 1.98
CA PRO A 207 16.69 -3.34 1.42
C PRO A 207 17.66 -2.17 1.63
N ILE A 208 17.62 -1.23 0.69
CA ILE A 208 18.16 0.12 0.88
C ILE A 208 17.01 1.09 1.13
N SER A 209 17.31 2.24 1.74
CA SER A 209 16.31 3.25 2.08
C SER A 209 16.65 4.61 1.52
N HIS A 210 15.67 5.29 0.93
CA HIS A 210 15.69 6.71 0.63
C HIS A 210 14.85 7.45 1.68
N THR A 211 15.44 8.45 2.33
CA THR A 211 14.80 9.15 3.46
C THR A 211 14.40 10.56 3.05
N ILE A 212 13.15 10.91 3.31
CA ILE A 212 12.58 12.25 3.14
C ILE A 212 12.31 12.81 4.54
N ASP A 213 13.04 13.87 4.90
CA ASP A 213 12.83 14.60 6.16
C ASP A 213 11.79 15.70 5.91
N PHE A 214 10.56 15.49 6.35
CA PHE A 214 9.46 16.42 6.13
C PHE A 214 9.68 17.77 6.82
N THR A 215 10.62 17.87 7.76
CA THR A 215 10.96 19.14 8.42
C THR A 215 11.88 20.03 7.60
N LYS A 216 12.53 19.48 6.56
CA LYS A 216 13.56 20.20 5.77
C LYS A 216 13.30 20.20 4.27
N VAL A 217 12.68 19.16 3.74
CA VAL A 217 12.45 19.00 2.29
C VAL A 217 11.64 20.17 1.74
N LYS A 218 12.01 20.69 0.59
CA LYS A 218 11.22 21.69 -0.12
C LYS A 218 10.22 21.03 -1.06
N GLU A 219 9.16 21.75 -1.38
CA GLU A 219 8.12 21.29 -2.31
C GLU A 219 8.74 20.87 -3.65
N GLU A 220 9.69 21.66 -4.17
CA GLU A 220 10.28 21.41 -5.48
C GLU A 220 11.14 20.14 -5.54
N GLU A 221 11.69 19.71 -4.40
CA GLU A 221 12.45 18.46 -4.28
C GLU A 221 11.55 17.22 -4.41
N LEU A 222 10.23 17.38 -4.25
CA LEU A 222 9.27 16.30 -4.46
C LEU A 222 8.87 16.14 -5.94
N TYR A 223 9.17 17.10 -6.82
CA TYR A 223 8.81 17.01 -8.23
C TYR A 223 9.66 16.00 -9.00
N GLU A 224 10.91 15.82 -8.59
CA GLU A 224 11.85 14.90 -9.20
C GLU A 224 12.70 14.25 -8.13
N ILE A 225 12.51 12.95 -7.94
CA ILE A 225 13.23 12.16 -6.94
C ILE A 225 14.09 11.15 -7.67
N ASP A 226 15.39 11.20 -7.41
CA ASP A 226 16.36 10.32 -8.03
C ASP A 226 17.12 9.48 -7.01
N ILE A 227 16.95 8.16 -7.10
CA ILE A 227 17.47 7.20 -6.13
C ILE A 227 18.45 6.25 -6.84
N PRO A 228 19.77 6.36 -6.57
CA PRO A 228 20.72 5.36 -7.03
C PRO A 228 20.51 4.04 -6.29
N LEU A 229 20.52 2.93 -7.03
CA LEU A 229 20.32 1.60 -6.49
C LEU A 229 21.65 0.83 -6.46
N ASN A 230 21.96 0.22 -5.32
CA ASN A 230 23.12 -0.65 -5.15
C ASN A 230 22.79 -1.74 -4.14
N PHE A 231 22.76 -2.99 -4.60
CA PHE A 231 22.44 -4.16 -3.80
C PHE A 231 23.51 -5.23 -3.98
N THR A 232 23.70 -6.06 -2.96
CA THR A 232 24.48 -7.30 -3.06
C THR A 232 23.53 -8.48 -2.95
N ALA A 233 23.43 -9.28 -4.00
CA ALA A 233 22.55 -10.45 -4.04
C ALA A 233 22.96 -11.46 -2.98
N SER A 234 22.04 -11.85 -2.11
CA SER A 234 22.26 -12.85 -1.07
C SER A 234 22.14 -14.28 -1.60
N VAL A 235 21.43 -14.45 -2.71
CA VAL A 235 21.16 -15.75 -3.35
C VAL A 235 21.35 -15.66 -4.85
N GLY A 236 21.71 -16.78 -5.47
CA GLY A 236 21.72 -16.90 -6.93
C GLY A 236 20.31 -17.16 -7.46
N THR A 237 19.79 -16.28 -8.31
CA THR A 237 18.41 -16.37 -8.82
C THR A 237 18.17 -15.47 -10.04
N ARG A 238 16.98 -15.56 -10.64
CA ARG A 238 16.44 -14.60 -11.61
C ARG A 238 15.72 -13.48 -10.86
N VAL A 239 16.24 -12.25 -10.96
CA VAL A 239 15.64 -11.04 -10.39
C VAL A 239 14.55 -10.55 -11.33
N HIS A 240 13.33 -10.53 -10.81
CA HIS A 240 12.11 -10.17 -11.54
C HIS A 240 11.78 -8.69 -11.46
N GLY A 241 12.36 -7.96 -10.51
CA GLY A 241 12.20 -6.51 -10.42
C GLY A 241 12.55 -5.94 -9.07
N LEU A 242 11.97 -4.78 -8.77
CA LEU A 242 12.19 -4.02 -7.54
C LEU A 242 10.90 -3.99 -6.71
N ALA A 243 10.97 -4.44 -5.46
CA ALA A 243 9.91 -4.30 -4.49
C ALA A 243 10.18 -3.06 -3.65
N CYS A 244 9.12 -2.31 -3.36
CA CYS A 244 9.18 -1.06 -2.62
C CYS A 244 8.07 -1.00 -1.56
N TRP A 245 8.40 -0.41 -0.43
CA TRP A 245 7.46 -0.11 0.66
C TRP A 245 7.93 1.14 1.39
N PHE A 246 7.19 1.58 2.40
CA PHE A 246 7.58 2.75 3.17
C PHE A 246 7.33 2.62 4.67
N ASP A 247 8.12 3.39 5.42
CA ASP A 247 7.92 3.62 6.84
C ASP A 247 7.81 5.12 7.10
N VAL A 248 7.04 5.52 8.11
CA VAL A 248 7.02 6.89 8.61
C VAL A 248 7.30 6.93 10.11
N LEU A 249 8.09 7.90 10.53
CA LEU A 249 8.45 8.14 11.92
C LEU A 249 7.65 9.31 12.49
N PHE A 250 7.00 9.08 13.61
CA PHE A 250 6.51 10.10 14.52
C PHE A 250 7.59 10.36 15.58
N ASN A 251 8.36 11.44 15.42
CA ASN A 251 9.50 11.75 16.29
C ASN A 251 9.05 12.54 17.54
N GLY A 252 8.26 11.88 18.39
CA GLY A 252 7.75 12.46 19.62
C GLY A 252 8.80 12.64 20.72
N SER A 253 8.54 13.53 21.68
CA SER A 253 9.48 13.85 22.77
C SER A 253 9.60 12.73 23.80
N ALA A 254 8.54 11.94 23.99
CA ALA A 254 8.52 10.84 24.94
C ALA A 254 8.95 9.52 24.28
N VAL A 255 8.37 9.21 23.11
CA VAL A 255 8.59 7.95 22.39
C VAL A 255 8.60 8.20 20.88
N GLN A 256 9.56 7.59 20.20
CA GLN A 256 9.58 7.47 18.74
C GLN A 256 8.69 6.32 18.28
N ARG A 257 7.72 6.61 17.40
CA ARG A 257 6.80 5.59 16.85
C ARG A 257 6.96 5.47 15.35
N TRP A 258 7.02 4.23 14.86
CA TRP A 258 7.09 3.93 13.43
C TRP A 258 5.78 3.31 12.97
N LEU A 259 5.23 3.80 11.87
CA LEU A 259 4.27 3.09 11.05
C LEU A 259 5.04 2.49 9.88
N THR A 260 4.94 1.18 9.69
CA THR A 260 5.66 0.45 8.64
C THR A 260 4.68 -0.26 7.71
N THR A 261 5.01 -0.28 6.43
CA THR A 261 4.32 -1.07 5.41
C THR A 261 5.22 -2.20 4.88
N ALA A 262 6.26 -2.58 5.63
CA ALA A 262 7.21 -3.60 5.23
C ALA A 262 6.57 -4.98 4.98
N PRO A 263 7.07 -5.75 4.00
CA PRO A 263 6.62 -7.13 3.81
C PRO A 263 6.92 -7.97 5.07
N GLY A 264 5.96 -8.80 5.48
CA GLY A 264 6.03 -9.59 6.72
C GLY A 264 5.55 -8.85 7.98
N ALA A 265 5.37 -7.53 7.94
CA ALA A 265 4.60 -6.81 8.96
C ALA A 265 3.09 -7.03 8.75
N PRO A 266 2.24 -6.73 9.76
CA PRO A 266 0.79 -6.72 9.57
C PRO A 266 0.38 -5.86 8.37
N THR A 267 -0.40 -6.43 7.46
CA THR A 267 -0.77 -5.78 6.19
C THR A 267 -1.60 -4.52 6.44
N THR A 268 -1.22 -3.44 5.77
CA THR A 268 -1.96 -2.18 5.69
C THR A 268 -2.68 -2.09 4.34
N HIS A 269 -3.62 -1.16 4.20
CA HIS A 269 -4.31 -0.94 2.92
C HIS A 269 -3.39 -0.44 1.79
N TRP A 270 -2.19 0.06 2.11
CA TRP A 270 -1.19 0.44 1.11
C TRP A 270 -0.48 -0.76 0.48
N TYR A 271 -0.50 -1.92 1.15
CA TYR A 271 0.27 -3.10 0.76
C TYR A 271 1.75 -2.74 0.49
N GLN A 272 2.38 -3.40 -0.50
CA GLN A 272 3.68 -3.03 -1.05
C GLN A 272 3.56 -2.84 -2.56
N LEU A 273 4.53 -2.15 -3.16
CA LEU A 273 4.62 -1.92 -4.60
C LEU A 273 5.69 -2.84 -5.20
N ARG A 274 5.42 -3.47 -6.34
CA ARG A 274 6.38 -4.27 -7.10
C ARG A 274 6.46 -3.79 -8.54
N CYS A 275 7.62 -3.29 -8.93
CA CYS A 275 7.95 -2.89 -10.30
C CYS A 275 8.59 -4.08 -11.02
N VAL A 276 7.83 -4.74 -11.92
CA VAL A 276 8.29 -5.94 -12.61
C VAL A 276 9.03 -5.57 -13.89
N LEU A 277 10.21 -6.15 -14.09
CA LEU A 277 11.02 -5.97 -15.29
C LEU A 277 10.49 -6.84 -16.41
N SER A 278 10.34 -6.29 -17.62
CA SER A 278 9.95 -7.06 -18.81
C SER A 278 11.02 -8.10 -19.21
N GLN A 279 12.29 -7.76 -18.95
CA GLN A 279 13.44 -8.64 -19.10
C GLN A 279 14.10 -8.86 -17.72
N PRO A 280 13.84 -9.99 -17.05
CA PRO A 280 14.49 -10.32 -15.78
C PRO A 280 16.01 -10.46 -15.93
N ILE A 281 16.77 -10.17 -14.87
CA ILE A 281 18.24 -10.29 -14.85
C ILE A 281 18.67 -11.46 -13.96
N TYR A 282 19.72 -12.18 -14.31
CA TYR A 282 20.23 -13.31 -13.54
C TYR A 282 21.37 -12.88 -12.62
N VAL A 283 21.40 -13.33 -11.38
CA VAL A 283 22.49 -12.98 -10.47
C VAL A 283 22.98 -14.21 -9.73
N MET A 284 24.26 -14.19 -9.34
CA MET A 284 24.84 -15.14 -8.39
C MET A 284 24.89 -14.53 -6.99
N ALA A 285 24.95 -15.37 -5.96
CA ALA A 285 25.19 -14.91 -4.60
C ALA A 285 26.52 -14.13 -4.51
N GLY A 286 26.51 -13.01 -3.80
CA GLY A 286 27.64 -12.07 -3.69
C GLY A 286 27.77 -11.08 -4.85
N GLN A 287 26.93 -11.18 -5.89
CA GLN A 287 27.01 -10.29 -7.04
C GLN A 287 26.33 -8.94 -6.77
N VAL A 288 26.94 -7.87 -7.27
CA VAL A 288 26.38 -6.52 -7.18
C VAL A 288 25.33 -6.30 -8.26
N ILE A 289 24.18 -5.77 -7.85
CA ILE A 289 23.10 -5.24 -8.71
C ILE A 289 23.13 -3.72 -8.55
N THR A 290 23.35 -2.99 -9.64
CA THR A 290 23.30 -1.53 -9.67
C THR A 290 22.09 -1.04 -10.43
N GLY A 291 21.71 0.21 -10.25
CA GLY A 291 20.56 0.76 -10.96
C GLY A 291 20.21 2.17 -10.54
N ARG A 292 19.03 2.61 -10.98
CA ARG A 292 18.47 3.92 -10.67
C ARG A 292 16.93 3.80 -10.68
N LEU A 293 16.29 4.34 -9.65
CA LEU A 293 14.86 4.59 -9.63
C LEU A 293 14.66 6.11 -9.67
N HIS A 294 14.20 6.60 -10.81
CA HIS A 294 13.98 8.02 -11.05
C HIS A 294 12.49 8.28 -11.20
N MET A 295 11.94 9.15 -10.37
CA MET A 295 10.50 9.41 -10.28
C MET A 295 10.25 10.87 -10.60
N VAL A 296 9.37 11.12 -11.58
CA VAL A 296 9.02 12.48 -12.04
C VAL A 296 7.54 12.71 -11.85
N ALA A 297 7.19 13.73 -11.08
CA ALA A 297 5.81 14.11 -10.81
C ALA A 297 5.12 14.61 -12.09
N HIS A 298 3.83 14.33 -12.24
CA HIS A 298 3.02 14.86 -13.33
C HIS A 298 1.66 15.37 -12.83
N SER A 299 0.92 16.03 -13.74
CA SER A 299 -0.31 16.76 -13.46
C SER A 299 -1.49 15.87 -13.03
N ALA A 300 -1.41 14.56 -13.22
CA ALA A 300 -2.43 13.62 -12.77
C ALA A 300 -2.33 13.26 -11.28
N GLN A 301 -1.61 14.05 -10.48
CA GLN A 301 -1.37 13.82 -9.05
C GLN A 301 -0.65 12.49 -8.78
N SER A 302 0.38 12.18 -9.57
CA SER A 302 1.18 10.97 -9.41
C SER A 302 2.58 11.14 -10.04
N TYR A 303 3.31 10.03 -10.16
CA TYR A 303 4.67 9.95 -10.65
C TYR A 303 4.81 8.96 -11.81
N THR A 304 5.57 9.37 -12.82
CA THR A 304 6.16 8.45 -13.78
C THR A 304 7.47 7.93 -13.19
N MET A 305 7.61 6.61 -13.10
CA MET A 305 8.79 5.94 -12.57
C MET A 305 9.64 5.36 -13.70
N TYR A 306 10.91 5.72 -13.73
CA TYR A 306 11.93 5.14 -14.60
C TYR A 306 12.85 4.27 -13.75
N LEU A 307 12.68 2.95 -13.90
CA LEU A 307 13.52 1.96 -13.24
C LEU A 307 14.57 1.46 -14.23
N THR A 308 15.83 1.40 -13.80
CA THR A 308 16.88 0.67 -14.50
C THR A 308 17.63 -0.19 -13.49
N MET A 309 17.85 -1.46 -13.83
CA MET A 309 18.63 -2.41 -13.03
C MET A 309 19.62 -3.14 -13.92
N SER A 310 20.85 -3.29 -13.42
CA SER A 310 21.96 -3.90 -14.13
C SER A 310 22.76 -4.82 -13.22
N ALA A 311 23.23 -5.93 -13.78
CA ALA A 311 24.22 -6.79 -13.14
C ALA A 311 25.23 -7.26 -14.18
N LYS A 312 26.43 -7.68 -13.76
CA LYS A 312 27.38 -8.33 -14.68
C LYS A 312 26.80 -9.67 -15.18
N MET A 313 27.08 -10.08 -16.41
CA MET A 313 26.72 -11.43 -16.86
C MET A 313 27.59 -12.50 -16.17
N TRP A 314 27.02 -13.69 -15.99
CA TRP A 314 27.71 -14.87 -15.47
C TRP A 314 27.42 -16.08 -16.39
N GLY A 315 28.44 -16.83 -16.82
CA GLY A 315 28.29 -18.01 -17.70
C GLY A 315 29.34 -18.11 -18.82
N ALA A 316 29.24 -19.14 -19.68
CA ALA A 316 30.18 -19.35 -20.79
C ALA A 316 30.16 -18.14 -21.76
N GLY A 317 31.29 -17.45 -21.90
CA GLY A 317 31.42 -16.15 -22.59
C GLY A 317 31.62 -14.95 -21.66
N ALA A 318 31.49 -15.11 -20.33
CA ALA A 318 31.71 -14.06 -19.34
C ALA A 318 33.19 -13.68 -19.12
N ASP A 319 34.13 -14.47 -19.65
CA ASP A 319 35.58 -14.18 -19.58
C ASP A 319 35.98 -12.92 -20.37
N GLN A 320 35.06 -12.34 -21.16
CA GLN A 320 35.19 -10.98 -21.70
C GLN A 320 34.63 -9.93 -20.71
N GLY A 321 35.14 -9.94 -19.48
CA GLY A 321 35.45 -8.75 -18.68
C GLY A 321 34.44 -7.61 -18.46
N GLY A 322 33.12 -7.72 -18.71
CA GLY A 322 32.22 -6.62 -18.36
C GLY A 322 30.84 -6.48 -19.00
N ILE A 323 30.29 -7.50 -19.68
CA ILE A 323 28.95 -7.36 -20.27
C ILE A 323 27.91 -7.21 -19.16
N LEU A 324 27.18 -6.08 -19.16
CA LEU A 324 26.08 -5.82 -18.24
C LEU A 324 24.77 -6.30 -18.88
N GLN A 325 24.06 -7.18 -18.17
CA GLN A 325 22.64 -7.39 -18.40
C GLN A 325 21.91 -6.22 -17.76
N THR A 326 21.19 -5.46 -18.57
CA THR A 326 20.47 -4.26 -18.13
C THR A 326 19.02 -4.38 -18.54
N SER A 327 18.13 -4.07 -17.62
CA SER A 327 16.70 -4.00 -17.86
C SER A 327 16.19 -2.66 -17.38
N SER A 328 15.39 -2.01 -18.21
CA SER A 328 14.80 -0.71 -17.94
C SER A 328 13.29 -0.77 -18.13
N SER A 329 12.56 -0.01 -17.33
CA SER A 329 11.10 0.02 -17.38
C SER A 329 10.60 1.42 -17.07
N LYS A 330 9.61 1.86 -17.82
CA LYS A 330 8.84 3.08 -17.55
C LYS A 330 7.49 2.64 -17.00
N LEU A 331 7.18 3.05 -15.78
CA LEU A 331 5.95 2.71 -15.09
C LEU A 331 5.17 3.98 -14.72
N ASP A 332 3.85 3.87 -14.60
CA ASP A 332 2.99 4.93 -14.10
C ASP A 332 2.40 4.53 -12.74
N LEU A 333 2.66 5.34 -11.71
CA LEU A 333 2.17 5.10 -10.35
C LEU A 333 0.68 5.48 -10.20
N LYS A 334 0.08 6.16 -11.18
CA LYS A 334 -1.32 6.64 -11.07
C LYS A 334 -2.32 5.49 -11.02
N GLU A 335 -2.11 4.47 -11.85
CA GLU A 335 -3.04 3.34 -12.01
C GLU A 335 -2.30 2.01 -11.85
N PRO A 336 -1.87 1.68 -10.61
CA PRO A 336 -1.23 0.41 -10.35
C PRO A 336 -2.22 -0.75 -10.51
N TYR A 337 -1.69 -1.92 -10.82
CA TYR A 337 -2.46 -3.16 -10.80
C TYR A 337 -2.57 -3.70 -9.36
N TYR A 338 -3.73 -3.56 -8.75
CA TYR A 338 -4.02 -4.14 -7.44
C TYR A 338 -4.25 -5.65 -7.58
N ARG A 339 -3.29 -6.45 -7.09
CA ARG A 339 -3.32 -7.91 -7.17
C ARG A 339 -3.82 -8.50 -5.86
N MET A 340 -5.10 -8.86 -5.83
CA MET A 340 -5.66 -9.59 -4.69
C MET A 340 -5.22 -11.06 -4.79
N SER A 341 -4.42 -11.53 -3.83
CA SER A 341 -4.18 -12.97 -3.70
C SER A 341 -5.51 -13.66 -3.39
N GLN A 342 -6.12 -14.33 -4.36
CA GLN A 342 -7.14 -15.31 -4.01
C GLN A 342 -6.46 -16.36 -3.13
N PRO A 343 -6.97 -16.68 -1.92
CA PRO A 343 -6.53 -17.91 -1.27
C PRO A 343 -6.78 -19.04 -2.27
N GLN A 344 -5.74 -19.82 -2.56
CA GLN A 344 -5.89 -21.02 -3.38
C GLN A 344 -7.06 -21.82 -2.81
N VAL A 345 -8.13 -21.98 -3.60
CA VAL A 345 -9.18 -22.91 -3.26
C VAL A 345 -8.49 -24.27 -3.28
N TYR A 346 -8.20 -24.84 -2.11
CA TYR A 346 -7.78 -26.23 -2.03
C TYR A 346 -8.88 -27.03 -2.72
N ALA A 347 -8.57 -27.52 -3.93
CA ALA A 347 -9.42 -28.48 -4.59
C ALA A 347 -9.49 -29.67 -3.65
N TRP A 348 -10.68 -29.89 -3.07
CA TRP A 348 -10.98 -31.14 -2.38
C TRP A 348 -10.74 -32.25 -3.40
N SER A 349 -9.67 -33.00 -3.21
CA SER A 349 -9.50 -34.29 -3.86
C SER A 349 -10.68 -35.14 -3.44
N GLN A 350 -11.66 -35.32 -4.33
CA GLN A 350 -12.58 -36.44 -4.21
C GLN A 350 -11.72 -37.70 -4.32
N ASP A 351 -11.56 -38.39 -3.19
CA ASP A 351 -11.04 -39.75 -3.14
C ASP A 351 -11.86 -40.61 -4.11
N GLN A 352 -11.34 -40.82 -5.32
CA GLN A 352 -11.73 -41.95 -6.14
C GLN A 352 -11.05 -43.19 -5.57
N SER A 353 -11.63 -43.72 -4.48
CA SER A 353 -11.35 -45.08 -4.05
C SER A 353 -12.06 -46.05 -5.02
N THR A 354 -11.22 -46.71 -5.79
CA THR A 354 -11.38 -48.00 -6.46
C THR A 354 -12.61 -48.80 -6.04
N GLN A 355 -13.59 -48.94 -6.94
CA GLN A 355 -14.54 -50.05 -6.93
C GLN A 355 -14.72 -50.62 -8.34
N GLN A 356 -14.00 -51.71 -8.61
CA GLN A 356 -14.50 -52.77 -9.49
C GLN A 356 -14.39 -54.10 -8.76
N LEU A 357 -15.53 -54.82 -8.79
CA LEU A 357 -15.76 -56.25 -8.56
C LEU A 357 -15.80 -56.72 -7.10
N VAL A 358 -17.01 -56.98 -6.59
CA VAL A 358 -17.56 -58.35 -6.42
C VAL A 358 -19.10 -58.29 -6.32
N GLN A 359 -19.76 -59.19 -7.05
CA GLN A 359 -21.20 -59.44 -7.14
C GLN A 359 -21.84 -59.98 -5.85
N GLN A 360 -23.10 -59.59 -5.65
CA GLN A 360 -24.24 -60.38 -5.13
C GLN A 360 -24.11 -61.10 -3.77
N GLN A 361 -24.90 -60.69 -2.77
CA GLN A 361 -26.11 -61.41 -2.34
C GLN A 361 -26.82 -60.68 -1.17
N ALA A 362 -28.16 -60.77 -1.19
CA ALA A 362 -29.09 -60.16 -0.27
C ALA A 362 -29.17 -60.89 1.08
N ASN A 363 -29.39 -60.15 2.17
CA ASN A 363 -30.45 -60.35 3.20
C ASN A 363 -30.13 -59.65 4.53
N GLY A 364 -31.15 -59.04 5.15
CA GLY A 364 -31.29 -58.97 6.61
C GLY A 364 -31.00 -57.63 7.31
N ILE A 365 -32.07 -56.94 7.71
CA ILE A 365 -32.19 -55.97 8.84
C ILE A 365 -32.49 -56.79 10.14
N PRO A 366 -32.33 -56.35 11.43
CA PRO A 366 -32.06 -55.01 12.02
C PRO A 366 -31.07 -54.88 13.21
N SER A 367 -30.77 -53.61 13.55
CA SER A 367 -30.64 -52.99 14.89
C SER A 367 -29.57 -53.43 15.90
N GLN A 368 -28.77 -52.47 16.39
CA GLN A 368 -28.66 -52.15 17.83
C GLN A 368 -27.98 -50.78 18.06
N GLN A 369 -28.56 -50.01 18.99
CA GLN A 369 -28.01 -48.78 19.59
C GLN A 369 -26.83 -49.11 20.53
N VAL A 370 -25.96 -48.14 20.83
CA VAL A 370 -25.66 -47.60 22.18
C VAL A 370 -24.36 -46.74 22.16
N ASP A 371 -24.46 -45.58 22.83
CA ASP A 371 -23.45 -44.67 23.40
C ASP A 371 -22.29 -44.14 22.53
N GLY A 372 -21.91 -42.86 22.57
CA GLY A 372 -22.09 -41.85 23.61
C GLY A 372 -20.72 -41.26 23.96
N THR A 373 -20.32 -40.17 23.30
CA THR A 373 -19.24 -39.31 23.82
C THR A 373 -19.40 -37.88 23.31
N ILE A 374 -19.71 -36.97 24.23
CA ILE A 374 -19.68 -35.53 24.05
C ILE A 374 -18.21 -35.10 24.07
N LEU A 375 -17.73 -34.50 22.96
CA LEU A 375 -16.52 -33.69 22.96
C LEU A 375 -16.92 -32.23 22.81
N VAL A 376 -16.73 -31.48 23.89
CA VAL A 376 -16.84 -30.03 23.96
C VAL A 376 -15.74 -29.40 23.10
N GLN A 377 -16.11 -28.73 22.00
CA GLN A 377 -15.20 -27.87 21.24
C GLN A 377 -15.29 -26.42 21.72
N GLN A 378 -14.11 -25.82 21.93
CA GLN A 378 -13.88 -24.48 22.47
C GLN A 378 -14.29 -23.35 21.48
N PRO A 379 -14.58 -22.12 21.96
CA PRO A 379 -15.19 -21.05 21.16
C PRO A 379 -14.25 -20.28 20.21
N ILE A 380 -12.98 -20.67 20.07
CA ILE A 380 -11.94 -19.82 19.46
C ILE A 380 -11.97 -19.84 17.92
N GLN A 381 -12.50 -20.90 17.30
CA GLN A 381 -12.59 -21.00 15.83
C GLN A 381 -13.73 -20.17 15.22
N ALA A 382 -14.83 -19.96 15.95
CA ALA A 382 -15.97 -19.21 15.43
C ALA A 382 -15.63 -17.73 15.19
N SER A 383 -14.82 -17.12 16.06
CA SER A 383 -14.37 -15.72 15.93
C SER A 383 -13.44 -15.49 14.73
N VAL A 384 -12.59 -16.46 14.39
CA VAL A 384 -11.68 -16.36 13.24
C VAL A 384 -12.43 -16.54 11.92
N ILE A 385 -13.41 -17.44 11.89
CA ILE A 385 -14.26 -17.68 10.72
C ILE A 385 -15.17 -16.48 10.43
N LEU A 386 -15.72 -15.84 11.47
CA LEU A 386 -16.53 -14.63 11.33
C LEU A 386 -15.71 -13.43 10.79
N GLN A 387 -14.45 -13.28 11.23
CA GLN A 387 -13.56 -12.26 10.68
C GLN A 387 -13.24 -12.51 9.20
N GLN A 388 -12.97 -13.76 8.81
CA GLN A 388 -12.69 -14.12 7.42
C GLN A 388 -13.91 -13.94 6.50
N GLN A 389 -15.12 -14.27 6.97
CA GLN A 389 -16.35 -14.05 6.18
C GLN A 389 -16.68 -12.57 6.00
N GLN A 390 -16.41 -11.72 7.01
CA GLN A 390 -16.53 -10.28 6.85
C GLN A 390 -15.56 -9.72 5.79
N HIS A 391 -14.32 -10.22 5.76
CA HIS A 391 -13.33 -9.81 4.75
C HIS A 391 -13.75 -10.23 3.32
N GLN A 392 -14.39 -11.39 3.15
CA GLN A 392 -14.91 -11.86 1.85
C GLN A 392 -16.08 -11.02 1.32
N GLN A 393 -17.00 -10.60 2.19
CA GLN A 393 -18.11 -9.73 1.78
C GLN A 393 -17.62 -8.32 1.43
N GLN A 394 -16.62 -7.80 2.15
CA GLN A 394 -15.99 -6.49 1.89
C GLN A 394 -15.27 -6.43 0.54
N ALA A 395 -14.53 -7.49 0.18
CA ALA A 395 -13.82 -7.55 -1.10
C ALA A 395 -14.78 -7.59 -2.31
N SER A 396 -15.93 -8.25 -2.16
CA SER A 396 -16.93 -8.40 -3.22
C SER A 396 -17.67 -7.08 -3.51
N GLN A 397 -17.92 -6.25 -2.48
CA GLN A 397 -18.56 -4.95 -2.63
C GLN A 397 -17.62 -3.89 -3.26
N ASN A 398 -16.33 -3.91 -2.92
CA ASN A 398 -15.33 -3.03 -3.53
C ASN A 398 -15.16 -3.28 -5.04
N PHE A 399 -15.28 -4.54 -5.49
CA PHE A 399 -15.19 -4.91 -6.91
C PHE A 399 -16.38 -4.41 -7.74
N GLN A 400 -17.61 -4.52 -7.23
CA GLN A 400 -18.79 -3.99 -7.94
C GLN A 400 -18.69 -2.47 -8.12
N HIS A 401 -18.19 -1.73 -7.13
CA HIS A 401 -18.14 -0.27 -7.19
C HIS A 401 -16.97 0.30 -8.01
N GLN A 402 -15.79 -0.34 -8.02
CA GLN A 402 -14.73 0.05 -8.97
C GLN A 402 -15.02 -0.38 -10.41
N SER A 403 -15.77 -1.47 -10.62
CA SER A 403 -16.23 -1.84 -11.97
C SER A 403 -17.27 -0.85 -12.53
N LEU A 404 -18.09 -0.23 -11.67
CA LEU A 404 -19.00 0.85 -12.06
C LEU A 404 -18.26 2.15 -12.41
N PHE A 405 -17.12 2.43 -11.76
CA PHE A 405 -16.22 3.53 -12.14
C PHE A 405 -15.63 3.37 -13.55
N LEU A 406 -15.43 2.12 -14.00
CA LEU A 406 -14.95 1.79 -15.35
C LEU A 406 -16.03 1.95 -16.45
N GLN A 407 -17.32 2.00 -16.10
CA GLN A 407 -18.42 2.09 -17.06
C GLN A 407 -18.96 3.51 -17.28
N SER A 408 -18.50 4.51 -16.51
CA SER A 408 -18.99 5.89 -16.59
C SER A 408 -17.93 6.93 -16.97
N GLN A 409 -16.81 6.51 -17.57
CA GLN A 409 -15.87 7.41 -18.24
C GLN A 409 -16.15 7.50 -19.74
#